data_AF-A0A839QIU3-F1
#
_entry.id   AF-A0A839QIU3-F1
#
_cell.length_a   1.000
_cell.length_b   1.000
_cell.length_c   1.000
_cell.angle_alpha   90.00
_cell.angle_beta   90.00
_cell.angle_gamma   90.00
#
_symmetry.space_group_name_H-M   'P 1'
#
loop_
_entity.id
_entity.type
_entity.pdbx_description
1 polymer ?
#
loop_
_entity_poly.entity_id
_entity_poly.type
_entity_poly.pdbx_seq_one_letter_code
_entity_poly.pdbx_strand_id
1 'polypeptide(L)'
;MTPKPPPIPARTQRTASIIILLFAAAFLLFGQNMFQAGSHDSKTAQALQASGMPGIVTDVRAHVGRGSNNNMPRVLRLELTFAGTGGEEHTIETNHFSQSSNVFDISKRGWVDDFPARDEIIGQPVAYLLGESPAVEMTSELPAMATRGWTFPNYLGIALMIMGSGAAIGGTVSLMRAKHQIKLEKH
;
A
#
# COMPACT_ATOMS: atom_id res chain seq x y z
N MET A 1 54.95 -10.85 3.67
CA MET A 1 54.47 -9.80 2.75
C MET A 1 53.39 -10.39 1.88
N THR A 2 52.13 -10.10 2.14
CA THR A 2 51.03 -10.54 1.27
C THR A 2 51.02 -9.67 0.01
N PRO A 3 50.96 -10.27 -1.19
CA PRO A 3 50.92 -9.50 -2.44
C PRO A 3 49.67 -8.63 -2.46
N LYS A 4 49.87 -7.34 -2.74
CA LYS A 4 48.77 -6.38 -2.91
C LYS A 4 47.97 -6.80 -4.15
N PRO A 5 46.65 -7.03 -4.05
CA PRO A 5 45.87 -7.45 -5.21
C PRO A 5 45.98 -6.43 -6.34
N PRO A 6 46.00 -6.88 -7.60
CA PRO A 6 46.15 -5.99 -8.75
C PRO A 6 45.01 -4.95 -8.76
N PRO A 7 45.29 -3.68 -9.11
CA PRO A 7 44.29 -2.63 -9.14
C PRO A 7 43.18 -2.97 -10.15
N ILE A 8 41.92 -2.88 -9.72
CA ILE A 8 40.77 -3.13 -10.59
C ILE A 8 40.76 -2.06 -11.71
N PRO A 9 40.64 -2.44 -12.99
CA PRO A 9 40.61 -1.48 -14.10
C PRO A 9 39.50 -0.44 -13.93
N ALA A 10 39.81 0.84 -14.19
CA ALA A 10 38.88 1.95 -13.96
C ALA A 10 37.57 1.85 -14.78
N ARG A 11 37.62 1.19 -15.95
CA ARG A 11 36.41 0.88 -16.75
C ARG A 11 35.49 -0.11 -16.03
N THR A 12 36.05 -1.15 -15.41
CA THR A 12 35.28 -2.14 -14.63
C THR A 12 34.68 -1.51 -13.39
N GLN A 13 35.40 -0.60 -12.72
CA GLN A 13 34.88 0.17 -11.58
C GLN A 13 33.72 1.10 -11.98
N ARG A 14 33.78 1.72 -13.16
CA ARG A 14 32.70 2.58 -13.67
C ARG A 14 31.43 1.77 -13.94
N THR A 15 31.54 0.63 -14.62
CA THR A 15 30.40 -0.25 -14.90
C THR A 15 29.77 -0.78 -13.61
N ALA A 16 30.59 -1.24 -12.65
CA ALA A 16 30.11 -1.69 -11.34
C ALA A 16 29.38 -0.57 -10.58
N SER A 17 29.92 0.66 -10.60
CA SER A 17 29.28 1.81 -9.94
C SER A 17 27.93 2.17 -10.57
N ILE A 18 27.81 2.09 -11.90
CA ILE A 18 26.53 2.32 -12.60
C ILE A 18 25.51 1.25 -12.22
N ILE A 19 25.91 -0.02 -12.19
CA ILE A 19 25.02 -1.12 -11.78
C ILE A 19 24.55 -0.91 -10.33
N ILE A 20 25.45 -0.57 -9.41
CA ILE A 20 25.10 -0.27 -8.02
C ILE A 20 24.11 0.89 -7.93
N LEU A 21 24.30 1.95 -8.73
CA LEU A 21 23.37 3.08 -8.78
C LEU A 21 21.99 2.70 -9.32
N LEU A 22 21.92 1.80 -10.31
CA LEU A 22 20.65 1.28 -10.82
C LEU A 22 19.90 0.45 -9.76
N PHE A 23 20.60 -0.42 -9.03
CA PHE A 23 20.00 -1.16 -7.91
C PHE A 23 19.55 -0.22 -6.78
N ALA A 24 20.34 0.81 -6.48
CA ALA A 24 19.97 1.83 -5.51
C ALA A 24 18.66 2.54 -5.90
N ALA A 25 18.52 2.93 -7.16
CA ALA A 25 17.28 3.53 -7.67
C ALA A 25 16.08 2.56 -7.58
N ALA A 26 16.28 1.29 -7.94
CA ALA A 26 15.23 0.27 -7.84
C ALA A 26 14.77 0.07 -6.38
N PHE A 27 15.70 0.00 -5.42
CA PHE A 27 15.36 -0.11 -4.01
C PHE A 27 14.62 1.11 -3.47
N LEU A 28 15.00 2.31 -3.88
CA LEU A 28 14.30 3.53 -3.49
C LEU A 28 12.86 3.54 -4.01
N LEU A 29 12.66 3.27 -5.30
CA LEU A 29 11.33 3.26 -5.92
C LEU A 29 10.44 2.17 -5.32
N PHE A 30 10.98 0.96 -5.15
CA PHE A 30 10.25 -0.14 -4.54
C PHE A 30 9.92 0.14 -3.07
N GLY A 31 10.86 0.74 -2.33
CA GLY A 31 10.68 1.14 -0.95
C GLY A 31 9.60 2.22 -0.78
N GLN A 32 9.57 3.21 -1.66
CA GLN A 32 8.51 4.22 -1.70
C GLN A 32 7.14 3.61 -1.99
N ASN A 33 7.03 2.74 -3.00
CA ASN A 33 5.78 2.07 -3.33
C ASN A 33 5.25 1.22 -2.17
N MET A 34 6.12 0.47 -1.50
CA MET A 34 5.74 -0.34 -0.32
C MET A 34 5.28 0.53 0.85
N PHE A 35 5.97 1.65 1.10
CA PHE A 35 5.56 2.59 2.15
C PHE A 35 4.22 3.26 1.85
N GLN A 36 3.98 3.64 0.59
CA GLN A 36 2.70 4.19 0.16
C GLN A 36 1.58 3.17 0.29
N ALA A 37 1.80 1.94 -0.18
CA ALA A 37 0.82 0.86 -0.06
C ALA A 37 0.45 0.58 1.40
N GLY A 38 1.43 0.53 2.30
CA GLY A 38 1.19 0.31 3.73
C GLY A 38 0.51 1.48 4.46
N SER A 39 0.54 2.69 3.89
CA SER A 39 -0.05 3.89 4.49
C SER A 39 -1.37 4.34 3.83
N HIS A 40 -1.78 3.69 2.74
CA HIS A 40 -2.96 4.10 1.97
C HIS A 40 -4.23 4.11 2.82
N ASP A 41 -4.55 3.01 3.48
CA ASP A 41 -5.76 2.88 4.31
C ASP A 41 -5.84 3.92 5.43
N SER A 42 -4.73 4.15 6.15
CA SER A 42 -4.67 5.13 7.23
C SER A 42 -4.89 6.55 6.70
N LYS A 43 -4.30 6.89 5.54
CA LYS A 43 -4.49 8.19 4.89
C LYS A 43 -5.93 8.36 4.40
N THR A 44 -6.51 7.34 3.79
CA THR A 44 -7.91 7.37 3.33
C THR A 44 -8.85 7.53 4.52
N ALA A 45 -8.65 6.80 5.62
CA ALA A 45 -9.43 6.95 6.84
C ALA A 45 -9.28 8.36 7.45
N GLN A 46 -8.07 8.91 7.50
CA GLN A 46 -7.83 10.28 7.97
C GLN A 46 -8.52 11.31 7.07
N ALA A 47 -8.50 11.13 5.75
CA ALA A 47 -9.21 11.99 4.81
C ALA A 47 -10.73 11.92 5.00
N LEU A 48 -11.28 10.71 5.19
CA LEU A 48 -12.69 10.51 5.49
C LEU A 48 -13.10 11.12 6.84
N GLN A 49 -12.24 11.07 7.85
CA GLN A 49 -12.49 11.75 9.13
C GLN A 49 -12.45 13.27 9.02
N ALA A 50 -11.53 13.80 8.23
CA ALA A 50 -11.30 15.24 8.12
C ALA A 50 -12.34 15.93 7.22
N SER A 51 -12.73 15.28 6.12
CA SER A 51 -13.55 15.89 5.07
C SER A 51 -14.61 14.96 4.46
N GLY A 52 -14.83 13.77 5.04
CA GLY A 52 -15.86 12.85 4.55
C GLY A 52 -17.25 13.42 4.76
N MET A 53 -18.10 13.26 3.74
CA MET A 53 -19.52 13.56 3.83
C MET A 53 -20.24 12.42 4.54
N PRO A 54 -21.23 12.69 5.40
CA PRO A 54 -21.97 11.65 6.10
C PRO A 54 -23.06 11.06 5.21
N GLY A 55 -23.28 9.75 5.33
CA GLY A 55 -24.37 9.01 4.70
C GLY A 55 -24.87 7.86 5.58
N ILE A 56 -25.97 7.23 5.17
CA ILE A 56 -26.56 6.07 5.83
C ILE A 56 -26.66 4.92 4.84
N VAL A 57 -26.17 3.74 5.23
CA VAL A 57 -26.23 2.54 4.38
C VAL A 57 -27.69 2.11 4.18
N THR A 58 -28.10 1.94 2.92
CA THR A 58 -29.43 1.48 2.51
C THR A 58 -29.40 0.03 2.03
N ASP A 59 -28.31 -0.39 1.40
CA ASP A 59 -28.10 -1.76 0.95
C ASP A 59 -26.61 -2.13 0.99
N VAL A 60 -26.32 -3.42 1.04
CA VAL A 60 -24.95 -3.93 1.00
C VAL A 60 -24.89 -5.28 0.30
N ARG A 61 -23.86 -5.42 -0.54
CA ARG A 61 -23.54 -6.67 -1.22
C ARG A 61 -22.12 -7.08 -0.89
N ALA A 62 -21.92 -8.38 -0.69
CA ALA A 62 -20.63 -8.94 -0.35
C ALA A 62 -20.04 -9.68 -1.55
N HIS A 63 -18.80 -9.39 -1.91
CA HIS A 63 -18.07 -10.19 -2.88
C HIS A 63 -17.31 -11.30 -2.15
N VAL A 64 -17.79 -12.53 -2.30
CA VAL A 64 -17.22 -13.71 -1.67
C VAL A 64 -16.28 -14.43 -2.62
N GLY A 65 -15.03 -14.55 -2.19
CA GLY A 65 -14.00 -15.28 -2.92
C GLY A 65 -13.33 -16.34 -2.05
N ARG A 66 -12.29 -16.94 -2.64
CA ARG A 66 -11.52 -17.99 -1.97
C ARG A 66 -10.44 -17.34 -1.11
N GLY A 67 -10.50 -17.55 0.22
CA GLY A 67 -9.46 -17.11 1.14
C GLY A 67 -8.14 -17.86 0.90
N SER A 68 -6.99 -17.23 1.20
CA SER A 68 -5.67 -17.85 0.97
C SER A 68 -5.35 -19.00 1.92
N ASN A 69 -6.03 -19.08 3.07
CA ASN A 69 -5.91 -20.18 4.03
C ASN A 69 -7.16 -21.07 4.01
N ASN A 70 -6.94 -22.38 3.87
CA ASN A 70 -7.94 -23.45 3.95
C ASN A 70 -9.09 -23.44 2.95
N ASN A 71 -8.99 -22.68 1.85
CA ASN A 71 -9.98 -22.70 0.77
C ASN A 71 -11.41 -22.28 1.18
N MET A 72 -11.55 -21.75 2.41
CA MET A 72 -12.84 -21.31 2.95
C MET A 72 -13.27 -20.04 2.21
N PRO A 73 -14.57 -19.93 1.85
CA PRO A 73 -15.13 -18.68 1.35
C PRO A 73 -14.89 -17.56 2.36
N ARG A 74 -14.42 -16.40 1.89
CA ARG A 74 -14.29 -15.20 2.70
C ARG A 74 -14.81 -14.01 1.92
N VAL A 75 -15.40 -13.05 2.62
CA VAL A 75 -15.74 -11.78 2.00
C VAL A 75 -14.43 -11.04 1.72
N LEU A 76 -14.24 -10.65 0.46
CA LEU A 76 -13.05 -9.95 -0.02
C LEU A 76 -13.31 -8.46 -0.18
N ARG A 77 -14.56 -8.09 -0.47
CA ARG A 77 -15.00 -6.72 -0.69
C ARG A 77 -16.49 -6.56 -0.37
N LEU A 78 -16.90 -5.38 0.06
CA LEU A 78 -18.29 -4.96 0.16
C LEU A 78 -18.56 -3.89 -0.89
N GLU A 79 -19.75 -3.93 -1.47
CA GLU A 79 -20.35 -2.84 -2.22
C GLU A 79 -21.42 -2.24 -1.31
N LEU A 80 -21.21 -1.01 -0.87
CA LEU A 80 -22.13 -0.28 0.00
C LEU A 80 -22.98 0.65 -0.85
N THR A 81 -24.29 0.51 -0.74
CA THR A 81 -25.24 1.49 -1.23
C THR A 81 -25.72 2.33 -0.05
N PHE A 82 -25.68 3.65 -0.19
CA PHE A 82 -26.00 4.57 0.89
C PHE A 82 -26.64 5.86 0.38
N ALA A 83 -27.47 6.46 1.24
CA ALA A 83 -28.04 7.77 1.01
C ALA A 83 -27.17 8.86 1.65
N GLY A 84 -26.73 9.83 0.87
CA GLY A 84 -26.06 11.03 1.35
C GLY A 84 -27.03 12.02 2.03
N THR A 85 -26.50 13.09 2.64
CA THR A 85 -27.31 14.14 3.27
C THR A 85 -28.28 14.86 2.34
N GLY A 86 -27.99 14.87 1.03
CA GLY A 86 -28.87 15.41 0.00
C GLY A 86 -30.00 14.46 -0.42
N GLY A 87 -30.05 13.25 0.12
CA GLY A 87 -30.99 12.19 -0.29
C GLY A 87 -30.59 11.47 -1.58
N GLU A 88 -29.45 11.83 -2.18
CA GLU A 88 -28.88 11.10 -3.32
C GLU A 88 -28.32 9.75 -2.87
N GLU A 89 -28.55 8.74 -3.70
CA GLU A 89 -28.06 7.39 -3.47
C GLU A 89 -26.73 7.19 -4.21
N HIS A 90 -25.76 6.61 -3.51
CA HIS A 90 -24.44 6.31 -4.04
C HIS A 90 -24.10 4.86 -3.77
N THR A 91 -23.31 4.26 -4.66
CA THR A 91 -22.80 2.89 -4.51
C THR A 91 -21.30 2.90 -4.67
N ILE A 92 -20.56 2.50 -3.64
CA ILE A 92 -19.10 2.50 -3.61
C ILE A 92 -18.59 1.22 -2.94
N GLU A 93 -17.50 0.68 -3.47
CA GLU A 93 -16.83 -0.50 -2.93
C GLU A 93 -15.87 -0.15 -1.77
N THR A 94 -15.85 -0.98 -0.73
CA THR A 94 -14.84 -0.97 0.34
C THR A 94 -14.28 -2.37 0.58
N ASN A 95 -13.01 -2.44 0.97
CA ASN A 95 -12.34 -3.68 1.35
C ASN A 95 -12.24 -3.83 2.88
N HIS A 96 -12.87 -2.92 3.63
CA HIS A 96 -12.74 -2.84 5.07
C HIS A 96 -13.98 -3.37 5.75
N PHE A 97 -13.72 -4.22 6.73
CA PHE A 97 -14.68 -5.08 7.38
C PHE A 97 -14.67 -4.79 8.86
N SER A 98 -15.85 -4.70 9.47
CA SER A 98 -15.97 -4.84 10.93
C SER A 98 -15.29 -6.14 11.37
N GLN A 99 -14.56 -6.09 12.49
CA GLN A 99 -13.89 -7.27 13.06
C GLN A 99 -14.85 -8.45 13.31
N SER A 100 -16.16 -8.20 13.44
CA SER A 100 -17.20 -9.22 13.64
C SER A 100 -17.45 -10.10 12.39
N SER A 101 -17.01 -9.67 11.21
CA SER A 101 -17.44 -10.27 9.92
C SER A 101 -16.48 -11.32 9.33
N ASN A 102 -15.47 -11.76 10.10
CA ASN A 102 -14.34 -12.52 9.58
C ASN A 102 -14.60 -14.00 9.22
N VAL A 103 -15.80 -14.54 9.47
CA VAL A 103 -16.10 -15.94 9.16
C VAL A 103 -17.57 -16.07 8.75
N PHE A 104 -17.86 -15.92 7.46
CA PHE A 104 -19.14 -16.35 6.93
C PHE A 104 -18.95 -17.58 6.07
N ASP A 105 -19.61 -18.67 6.45
CA ASP A 105 -19.69 -19.89 5.67
C ASP A 105 -20.66 -19.67 4.49
N ILE A 106 -20.19 -18.90 3.50
CA ILE A 106 -20.99 -18.59 2.31
C ILE A 106 -20.59 -19.58 1.23
N SER A 107 -21.41 -20.61 1.05
CA SER A 107 -21.19 -21.65 0.02
C SER A 107 -21.16 -21.13 -1.42
N LYS A 108 -21.72 -19.93 -1.66
CA LYS A 108 -21.76 -19.26 -2.96
C LYS A 108 -20.59 -18.29 -3.15
N ARG A 109 -20.02 -18.27 -4.36
CA ARG A 109 -18.93 -17.35 -4.76
C ARG A 109 -19.49 -16.23 -5.63
N GLY A 110 -18.76 -15.11 -5.65
CA GLY A 110 -19.14 -13.90 -6.38
C GLY A 110 -19.91 -12.93 -5.50
N TRP A 111 -20.67 -12.04 -6.13
CA TRP A 111 -21.54 -11.10 -5.42
C TRP A 111 -22.72 -11.83 -4.81
N VAL A 112 -22.90 -11.67 -3.50
CA VAL A 112 -24.02 -12.19 -2.74
C VAL A 112 -24.71 -11.07 -2.00
N ASP A 113 -26.03 -11.08 -2.07
CA ASP A 113 -26.89 -10.09 -1.44
C ASP A 113 -27.36 -10.53 -0.06
N ASP A 114 -27.18 -11.81 0.29
CA ASP A 114 -27.60 -12.39 1.56
C ASP A 114 -26.37 -12.99 2.27
N PHE A 115 -26.00 -12.37 3.40
CA PHE A 115 -24.92 -12.82 4.25
C PHE A 115 -25.19 -12.46 5.71
N PRO A 116 -24.67 -13.22 6.69
CA PRO A 116 -25.14 -13.13 8.09
C PRO A 116 -25.01 -11.77 8.80
N ALA A 117 -24.13 -10.87 8.33
CA ALA A 117 -23.97 -9.52 8.90
C ALA A 117 -24.61 -8.40 8.07
N ARG A 118 -25.40 -8.73 7.04
CA ARG A 118 -26.04 -7.73 6.18
C ARG A 118 -26.89 -6.76 6.98
N ASP A 119 -27.76 -7.28 7.84
CA ASP A 119 -28.72 -6.47 8.60
C ASP A 119 -28.05 -5.64 9.70
N GLU A 120 -26.85 -6.03 10.13
CA GLU A 120 -26.04 -5.23 11.06
C GLU A 120 -25.41 -4.01 10.39
N ILE A 121 -25.20 -4.07 9.07
CA ILE A 121 -24.56 -3.04 8.24
C ILE A 121 -25.59 -2.03 7.74
N ILE A 122 -26.79 -2.48 7.38
CA ILE A 122 -27.86 -1.59 6.91
C ILE A 122 -28.26 -0.63 8.03
N GLY A 123 -28.42 0.65 7.69
CA GLY A 123 -28.73 1.72 8.65
C GLY A 123 -27.53 2.26 9.42
N GLN A 124 -26.33 1.69 9.23
CA GLN A 124 -25.12 2.22 9.86
C GLN A 124 -24.67 3.54 9.20
N PRO A 125 -24.10 4.46 10.00
CA PRO A 125 -23.51 5.68 9.46
C PRO A 125 -22.19 5.39 8.74
N VAL A 126 -22.04 5.99 7.57
CA VAL A 126 -20.80 5.97 6.78
C VAL A 126 -20.29 7.38 6.56
N ALA A 127 -18.98 7.49 6.36
CA ALA A 127 -18.36 8.66 5.77
C ALA A 127 -17.92 8.30 4.34
N TYR A 128 -18.12 9.22 3.41
CA TYR A 128 -17.73 9.01 2.01
C TYR A 128 -17.09 10.25 1.40
N LEU A 129 -16.27 10.02 0.37
CA LEU A 129 -15.72 11.05 -0.50
C LEU A 129 -16.13 10.73 -1.94
N LEU A 130 -16.61 11.76 -2.64
CA LEU A 130 -16.88 11.72 -4.08
C LEU A 130 -15.80 12.54 -4.78
N GLY A 131 -15.29 12.05 -5.92
CA GLY A 131 -14.28 12.76 -6.70
C GLY A 131 -13.26 11.83 -7.35
N GLU A 132 -12.01 12.29 -7.47
CA GLU A 132 -10.92 11.57 -8.14
C GLU A 132 -10.53 10.25 -7.45
N SER A 133 -10.80 10.12 -6.16
CA SER A 133 -10.55 8.91 -5.37
C SER A 133 -11.75 8.64 -4.48
N PRO A 134 -12.83 8.04 -5.05
CA PRO A 134 -14.02 7.74 -4.27
C PRO A 134 -13.69 6.71 -3.19
N ALA A 135 -14.17 6.97 -1.99
CA ALA A 135 -13.96 6.09 -0.85
C ALA A 135 -15.19 6.16 0.07
N VAL A 136 -15.51 5.04 0.71
CA VAL A 136 -16.57 4.95 1.71
C VAL A 136 -16.11 4.05 2.84
N GLU A 137 -16.38 4.45 4.08
CA GLU A 137 -16.11 3.63 5.26
C GLU A 137 -17.17 3.83 6.33
N MET A 138 -17.38 2.80 7.15
CA MET A 138 -18.21 2.92 8.35
C MET A 138 -17.58 3.91 9.32
N THR A 139 -18.37 4.86 9.82
CA THR A 139 -17.88 5.90 10.73
C THR A 139 -17.31 5.31 12.02
N SER A 140 -17.81 4.14 12.46
CA SER A 140 -17.30 3.39 13.62
C SER A 140 -15.88 2.83 13.43
N GLU A 141 -15.48 2.51 12.21
CA GLU A 141 -14.19 1.87 11.91
C GLU A 141 -13.07 2.91 11.66
N LEU A 142 -13.45 4.12 11.27
CA LEU A 142 -12.51 5.21 10.96
C LEU A 142 -11.46 5.46 12.06
N PRO A 143 -11.79 5.55 13.37
CA PRO A 143 -10.79 5.81 14.41
C PRO A 143 -9.72 4.71 14.49
N ALA A 144 -10.14 3.45 14.38
CA ALA A 144 -9.22 2.30 14.41
C ALA A 144 -8.33 2.25 13.15
N MET A 145 -8.87 2.64 12.00
CA MET A 145 -8.13 2.70 10.73
C MET A 145 -7.16 3.87 10.69
N ALA A 146 -7.58 5.06 11.14
CA ALA A 146 -6.76 6.28 11.14
C ALA A 146 -5.56 6.17 12.09
N THR A 147 -5.73 5.45 13.21
CA THR A 147 -4.68 5.22 14.22
C THR A 147 -3.90 3.93 14.01
N ARG A 148 -4.22 3.14 12.97
CA ARG A 148 -3.49 1.91 12.66
C ARG A 148 -2.02 2.26 12.44
N GLY A 149 -1.16 1.68 13.27
CA GLY A 149 0.29 1.88 13.20
C GLY A 149 0.89 1.34 11.91
N TRP A 150 2.21 1.43 11.81
CA TRP A 150 2.92 0.94 10.63
C TRP A 150 2.74 -0.56 10.42
N THR A 151 2.47 -0.93 9.16
CA THR A 151 2.34 -2.31 8.72
C THR A 151 3.68 -2.82 8.18
N PHE A 152 3.79 -4.13 7.95
CA PHE A 152 5.01 -4.73 7.38
C PHE A 152 5.50 -4.01 6.09
N PRO A 153 4.64 -3.67 5.11
CA PRO A 153 5.04 -2.86 3.95
C PRO A 153 5.70 -1.53 4.30
N ASN A 154 5.26 -0.84 5.36
CA ASN A 154 5.90 0.41 5.79
C ASN A 154 7.34 0.18 6.26
N TYR A 155 7.54 -0.79 7.16
CA TYR A 155 8.88 -1.12 7.69
C TYR A 155 9.81 -1.63 6.59
N LEU A 156 9.32 -2.52 5.72
CA LEU A 156 10.09 -3.01 4.58
C LEU A 156 10.44 -1.87 3.62
N GLY A 157 9.48 -0.98 3.35
CA GLY A 157 9.68 0.18 2.50
C GLY A 157 10.81 1.08 3.00
N ILE A 158 10.83 1.38 4.31
CA ILE A 158 11.89 2.16 4.95
C ILE A 158 13.24 1.44 4.89
N ALA A 159 13.29 0.15 5.19
CA ALA A 159 14.53 -0.63 5.11
C ALA A 159 15.13 -0.59 3.69
N LEU A 160 14.30 -0.73 2.66
CA LEU A 160 14.70 -0.61 1.26
C LEU A 160 15.19 0.79 0.91
N MET A 161 14.51 1.84 1.39
CA MET A 161 14.94 3.22 1.16
C MET A 161 16.30 3.52 1.82
N ILE A 162 16.54 3.03 3.04
CA ILE A 162 17.83 3.16 3.73
C ILE A 162 18.93 2.43 2.96
N MET A 163 18.69 1.18 2.55
CA MET A 163 19.65 0.41 1.75
C MET A 163 19.95 1.07 0.41
N GLY A 164 18.91 1.52 -0.30
CA GLY A 164 19.05 2.26 -1.56
C GLY A 164 19.84 3.54 -1.41
N SER A 165 19.59 4.32 -0.35
CA SER A 165 20.33 5.56 -0.06
C SER A 165 21.82 5.28 0.21
N GLY A 166 22.12 4.26 1.01
CA GLY A 166 23.50 3.85 1.29
C GLY A 166 24.24 3.39 0.02
N ALA A 167 23.57 2.58 -0.81
CA ALA A 167 24.12 2.14 -2.09
C ALA A 167 24.33 3.32 -3.06
N ALA A 168 23.44 4.30 -3.10
CA ALA A 168 23.57 5.49 -3.94
C ALA A 168 24.79 6.34 -3.55
N ILE A 169 25.00 6.56 -2.25
CA ILE A 169 26.18 7.30 -1.74
C ILE A 169 27.46 6.54 -2.11
N GLY A 170 27.54 5.24 -1.84
CA GLY A 170 28.69 4.41 -2.17
C GLY A 170 29.00 4.36 -3.67
N GLY A 171 27.96 4.17 -4.50
CA GLY A 171 28.07 4.16 -5.96
C GLY A 171 28.53 5.49 -6.53
N THR A 172 28.05 6.61 -5.99
CA THR A 172 28.45 7.97 -6.43
C THR A 172 29.91 8.25 -6.10
N VAL A 173 30.35 7.95 -4.87
CA VAL A 173 31.75 8.14 -4.45
C VAL A 173 32.69 7.26 -5.29
N SER A 174 32.32 6.00 -5.53
CA SER A 174 33.08 5.08 -6.39
C SER A 174 33.17 5.59 -7.83
N LEU A 175 32.07 6.09 -8.39
CA LEU A 175 32.03 6.66 -9.74
C LEU A 175 32.90 7.92 -9.86
N MET A 176 32.90 8.80 -8.86
CA MET A 176 33.74 10.00 -8.82
C MET A 176 35.23 9.62 -8.82
N ARG A 177 35.62 8.63 -8.00
CA ARG A 177 37.01 8.12 -7.97
C ARG A 177 37.42 7.53 -9.31
N ALA A 178 36.58 6.68 -9.91
CA ALA A 178 36.85 6.08 -11.22
C ALA A 178 36.98 7.15 -12.33
N LYS A 179 36.11 8.17 -12.33
CA LYS A 179 36.21 9.30 -13.27
C LYS A 179 37.51 10.09 -13.10
N HIS A 180 37.93 10.35 -11.86
CA HIS A 180 39.16 11.07 -11.58
C HIS A 180 40.40 10.29 -12.06
N GLN A 181 40.44 8.97 -11.82
CA GLN A 181 41.52 8.10 -12.30
C GLN A 181 41.60 8.06 -13.83
N ILE A 182 40.48 7.91 -14.53
CA ILE A 182 40.45 7.94 -16.00
C ILE A 182 40.93 9.30 -16.55
N LYS A 183 40.65 10.40 -15.85
CA LYS A 183 41.14 11.73 -16.26
C LYS A 183 42.66 11.84 -16.10
N LEU A 184 43.21 11.26 -15.04
CA LEU A 184 44.66 11.23 -14.79
C LEU A 184 45.40 10.31 -15.79
N GLU A 185 44.81 9.20 -16.22
CA GLU A 185 45.41 8.30 -17.22
C GLU A 185 45.45 8.88 -18.65
N LYS A 186 44.73 9.96 -18.91
CA LYS A 186 44.68 10.62 -20.24
C LYS A 186 45.66 11.78 -20.38
N HIS A 187 46.34 12.19 -19.31
CA HIS A 187 47.34 13.26 -19.28
C HIS A 187 48.71 12.67 -18.97
#